data_AF-A0AAX2ZEX9-F1
#
_entry.id   AF-A0AAX2ZEX9-F1
#
_cell.length_a   1.000
_cell.length_b   1.000
_cell.length_c   1.000
_cell.angle_alpha   90.00
_cell.angle_beta   90.00
_cell.angle_gamma   90.00
#
_symmetry.space_group_name_H-M   'P 1'
#
loop_
_entity.id
_entity.type
_entity.pdbx_description
1 polymer ?
#
loop_
_entity_poly.entity_id
_entity_poly.type
_entity_poly.pdbx_seq_one_letter_code
_entity_poly.pdbx_strand_id
1 'polypeptide(L)'
;MSYINNGVIKNGSKIGTATVDSSGLLKKGWMIPYVSFTPSSVTIHETDMPNVSSEQIYKSLKNGNSDTSRKQASFQICVSATKIMQCVNLYRTCWHAGNRTGSSTSIGIEVVQYDDKALQEKAYKNAAELVKIILAEIKTVKKVVQHNYWSGKNCPSKLRAKWKGYTWDWFTNLVYSKEKYVQLKNGDYNKKAIVITPTLNVRKSRPDKNGKLGKYDFKLKEGDIIEVGYVLNGWASIWVEGDMGYINTSSKYIKLV
;
A
#
# COMPACT_ATOMS: atom_id res chain seq x y z
N MET A 1 0.91 1.84 13.20
CA MET A 1 1.02 0.42 13.58
C MET A 1 1.86 -0.25 12.51
N SER A 2 2.82 -1.11 12.85
CA SER A 2 3.64 -1.80 11.84
C SER A 2 2.80 -2.82 11.08
N TYR A 3 2.92 -2.87 9.77
CA TYR A 3 2.28 -3.87 8.90
C TYR A 3 3.15 -5.11 8.72
N ILE A 4 4.47 -5.02 8.85
CA ILE A 4 5.41 -6.11 8.58
C ILE A 4 6.10 -6.52 9.87
N ASN A 5 5.90 -7.78 10.27
CA ASN A 5 6.62 -8.40 11.38
C ASN A 5 7.47 -9.57 10.86
N ASN A 6 8.80 -9.47 11.02
CA ASN A 6 9.76 -10.50 10.60
C ASN A 6 9.53 -11.05 9.17
N GLY A 7 9.27 -10.14 8.22
CA GLY A 7 9.02 -10.47 6.82
C GLY A 7 7.64 -11.06 6.54
N VAL A 8 6.71 -10.99 7.50
CA VAL A 8 5.29 -11.40 7.36
C VAL A 8 4.40 -10.17 7.48
N ILE A 9 3.53 -9.96 6.49
CA ILE A 9 2.55 -8.86 6.50
C ILE A 9 1.40 -9.25 7.44
N LYS A 10 0.88 -8.32 8.23
CA LYS A 10 -0.18 -8.56 9.21
C LYS A 10 -1.42 -9.15 8.53
N ASN A 11 -1.70 -10.41 8.84
CA ASN A 11 -2.84 -11.14 8.29
C ASN A 11 -4.17 -10.42 8.60
N GLY A 12 -5.09 -10.39 7.65
CA GLY A 12 -6.41 -9.75 7.79
C GLY A 12 -6.39 -8.22 7.73
N SER A 13 -5.21 -7.57 7.70
CA SER A 13 -5.12 -6.12 7.54
C SER A 13 -5.60 -5.67 6.16
N LYS A 14 -6.06 -4.42 6.06
CA LYS A 14 -6.40 -3.77 4.79
C LYS A 14 -5.23 -2.93 4.29
N ILE A 15 -4.87 -3.12 3.03
CA ILE A 15 -3.93 -2.27 2.29
C ILE A 15 -4.63 -1.86 0.99
N GLY A 16 -4.92 -0.57 0.85
CA GLY A 16 -5.88 -0.11 -0.14
C GLY A 16 -7.25 -0.76 0.07
N THR A 17 -7.83 -1.34 -0.99
CA THR A 17 -9.09 -2.09 -0.90
C THR A 17 -8.89 -3.57 -0.56
N ALA A 18 -7.65 -4.06 -0.66
CA ALA A 18 -7.34 -5.48 -0.54
C ALA A 18 -7.17 -5.93 0.92
N THR A 19 -7.65 -7.14 1.22
CA THR A 19 -7.35 -7.83 2.48
C THR A 19 -6.08 -8.65 2.33
N VAL A 20 -5.17 -8.57 3.30
CA VAL A 20 -3.96 -9.39 3.36
C VAL A 20 -4.31 -10.80 3.83
N ASP A 21 -3.81 -11.81 3.11
CA ASP A 21 -3.73 -13.20 3.55
C ASP A 21 -2.26 -13.63 3.56
N SER A 22 -1.72 -13.82 4.76
CA SER A 22 -0.36 -14.30 5.01
C SER A 22 -0.36 -15.58 5.84
N SER A 23 -1.50 -16.26 5.93
CA SER A 23 -1.68 -17.48 6.72
C SER A 23 -1.00 -18.71 6.10
N GLY A 24 -0.79 -18.69 4.78
CA GLY A 24 -0.32 -19.83 3.98
C GLY A 24 1.14 -19.75 3.51
N LEU A 25 2.08 -19.20 4.30
CA LEU A 25 3.46 -19.03 3.82
C LEU A 25 4.12 -20.37 3.41
N LEU A 26 4.52 -20.44 2.15
CA LEU A 26 5.21 -21.58 1.56
C LEU A 26 6.68 -21.61 2.00
N LYS A 27 7.26 -22.82 2.01
CA LYS A 27 8.64 -23.10 2.40
C LYS A 27 9.48 -23.53 1.20
N LYS A 28 10.75 -23.85 1.45
CA LYS A 28 11.68 -24.39 0.45
C LYS A 28 11.04 -25.56 -0.31
N GLY A 29 11.23 -25.57 -1.62
CA GLY A 29 10.82 -26.65 -2.51
C GLY A 29 11.42 -26.45 -3.90
N TRP A 30 10.89 -27.16 -4.88
CA TRP A 30 11.37 -27.13 -6.26
C TRP A 30 11.32 -25.71 -6.86
N MET A 31 10.20 -25.00 -6.66
CA MET A 31 10.00 -23.66 -7.23
C MET A 31 10.50 -22.55 -6.30
N ILE A 32 10.69 -22.82 -5.01
CA ILE A 32 11.02 -21.81 -3.98
C ILE A 32 12.39 -22.12 -3.36
N PRO A 33 13.43 -21.30 -3.64
CA PRO A 33 14.78 -21.53 -3.11
C PRO A 33 14.88 -21.26 -1.60
N TYR A 34 14.12 -20.29 -1.09
CA TYR A 34 13.99 -19.98 0.34
C TYR A 34 15.31 -19.60 1.06
N VAL A 35 16.29 -19.07 0.33
CA VAL A 35 17.55 -18.58 0.91
C VAL A 35 17.26 -17.27 1.66
N SER A 36 17.90 -17.07 2.83
CA SER A 36 17.80 -15.81 3.56
C SER A 36 18.47 -14.70 2.78
N PHE A 37 17.84 -13.54 2.69
CA PHE A 37 18.46 -12.37 2.05
C PHE A 37 17.95 -11.07 2.67
N THR A 38 18.71 -10.00 2.43
CA THR A 38 18.33 -8.63 2.79
C THR A 38 17.89 -7.90 1.53
N PRO A 39 16.59 -7.70 1.30
CA PRO A 39 16.11 -7.08 0.07
C PRO A 39 16.53 -5.62 -0.01
N SER A 40 17.05 -5.21 -1.17
CA SER A 40 17.42 -3.83 -1.48
C SER A 40 16.48 -3.16 -2.49
N SER A 41 15.62 -3.94 -3.15
CA SER A 41 14.60 -3.43 -4.06
C SER A 41 13.31 -4.23 -4.06
N VAL A 42 12.26 -3.65 -4.64
CA VAL A 42 11.04 -4.36 -5.04
C VAL A 42 11.04 -4.49 -6.56
N THR A 43 10.63 -5.65 -7.06
CA THR A 43 10.43 -5.89 -8.50
C THR A 43 8.94 -6.12 -8.75
N ILE A 44 8.36 -5.26 -9.59
CA ILE A 44 6.96 -5.35 -10.02
C ILE A 44 6.87 -6.24 -11.26
N HIS A 45 5.94 -7.18 -11.19
CA HIS A 45 5.54 -8.07 -12.26
C HIS A 45 4.04 -7.92 -12.52
N GLU A 46 3.62 -8.45 -13.65
CA GLU A 46 2.23 -8.74 -13.92
C GLU A 46 2.11 -10.19 -14.32
N THR A 47 0.99 -10.79 -13.94
CA THR A 47 0.81 -12.24 -13.99
C THR A 47 0.81 -12.80 -15.42
N ASP A 48 0.57 -11.96 -16.44
CA ASP A 48 0.34 -12.37 -17.83
C ASP A 48 -0.78 -13.44 -17.93
N MET A 49 -1.71 -13.43 -16.97
CA MET A 49 -2.83 -14.35 -16.80
C MET A 49 -4.09 -13.54 -16.44
N PRO A 50 -4.82 -13.01 -17.43
CA PRO A 50 -5.99 -12.18 -17.19
C PRO A 50 -7.06 -12.89 -16.34
N ASN A 51 -7.59 -12.17 -15.35
CA ASN A 51 -8.68 -12.55 -14.46
C ASN A 51 -8.44 -13.80 -13.58
N VAL A 52 -7.22 -14.34 -13.56
CA VAL A 52 -6.86 -15.42 -12.62
C VAL A 52 -6.66 -14.83 -11.23
N SER A 53 -7.39 -15.34 -10.24
CA SER A 53 -7.33 -14.79 -8.88
C SER A 53 -5.97 -15.02 -8.23
N SER A 54 -5.61 -14.13 -7.31
CA SER A 54 -4.40 -14.25 -6.48
C SER A 54 -4.35 -15.59 -5.73
N GLU A 55 -5.49 -16.13 -5.32
CA GLU A 55 -5.63 -17.41 -4.64
C GLU A 55 -5.37 -18.60 -5.57
N GLN A 56 -5.85 -18.56 -6.81
CA GLN A 56 -5.54 -19.59 -7.81
C GLN A 56 -4.05 -19.58 -8.16
N ILE A 57 -3.44 -18.40 -8.28
CA ILE A 57 -2.01 -18.23 -8.48
C ILE A 57 -1.22 -18.81 -7.29
N TYR A 58 -1.61 -18.50 -6.06
CA TYR A 58 -1.04 -19.10 -4.86
C TYR A 58 -1.17 -20.63 -4.85
N LYS A 59 -2.36 -21.17 -5.17
CA LYS A 59 -2.60 -22.63 -5.26
C LYS A 59 -1.71 -23.28 -6.32
N SER A 60 -1.53 -22.65 -7.48
CA SER A 60 -0.63 -23.14 -8.53
C SER A 60 0.82 -23.20 -8.06
N LEU A 61 1.31 -22.14 -7.40
CA LEU A 61 2.65 -22.11 -6.82
C LEU A 61 2.81 -23.18 -5.73
N LYS A 62 1.83 -23.32 -4.83
CA LYS A 62 1.84 -24.33 -3.76
C LYS A 62 1.95 -25.74 -4.33
N ASN A 63 1.07 -26.09 -5.29
CA ASN A 63 1.03 -27.43 -5.89
C ASN A 63 2.29 -27.71 -6.71
N GLY A 64 2.79 -26.71 -7.44
CA GLY A 64 4.01 -26.87 -8.24
C GLY A 64 5.30 -26.93 -7.43
N ASN A 65 5.30 -26.48 -6.17
CA ASN A 65 6.53 -26.42 -5.36
C ASN A 65 7.09 -27.80 -4.98
N SER A 66 6.32 -28.88 -5.12
CA SER A 66 6.78 -30.26 -4.97
C SER A 66 6.93 -31.01 -6.30
N ASP A 67 6.57 -30.38 -7.42
CA ASP A 67 6.55 -31.01 -8.74
C ASP A 67 7.79 -30.61 -9.55
N THR A 68 8.75 -31.54 -9.65
CA THR A 68 10.03 -31.31 -10.34
C THR A 68 9.91 -31.20 -11.86
N SER A 69 8.74 -31.50 -12.44
CA SER A 69 8.49 -31.26 -13.87
C SER A 69 8.21 -29.78 -14.19
N ARG A 70 7.90 -28.98 -13.17
CA ARG A 70 7.58 -27.55 -13.34
C ARG A 70 8.83 -26.73 -13.61
N LYS A 71 8.66 -25.56 -14.22
CA LYS A 71 9.73 -24.56 -14.26
C LYS A 71 9.90 -23.93 -12.89
N GLN A 72 11.15 -23.63 -12.51
CA GLN A 72 11.45 -22.92 -11.27
C GLN A 72 11.08 -21.45 -11.42
N ALA A 73 9.87 -21.11 -10.99
CA ALA A 73 9.36 -19.75 -10.95
C ALA A 73 8.59 -19.53 -9.65
N SER A 74 8.89 -18.48 -8.89
CA SER A 74 8.20 -18.15 -7.66
C SER A 74 8.31 -16.67 -7.37
N PHE A 75 7.43 -16.15 -6.53
CA PHE A 75 7.37 -14.74 -6.11
C PHE A 75 6.89 -14.68 -4.66
N GLN A 76 7.19 -13.59 -3.96
CA GLN A 76 6.82 -13.43 -2.56
C GLN A 76 5.36 -13.05 -2.38
N ILE A 77 4.81 -12.21 -3.26
CA ILE A 77 3.45 -11.67 -3.10
C ILE A 77 2.71 -11.68 -4.44
N CYS A 78 1.42 -12.02 -4.41
CA CYS A 78 0.48 -11.74 -5.49
C CYS A 78 -0.61 -10.75 -5.01
N VAL A 79 -0.83 -9.67 -5.75
CA VAL A 79 -1.75 -8.57 -5.42
C VAL A 79 -2.87 -8.50 -6.44
N SER A 80 -4.11 -8.50 -5.96
CA SER A 80 -5.32 -8.38 -6.75
C SER A 80 -6.15 -7.16 -6.34
N ALA A 81 -7.30 -6.95 -6.98
CA ALA A 81 -8.19 -5.84 -6.65
C ALA A 81 -8.79 -5.96 -5.23
N THR A 82 -8.83 -7.17 -4.68
CA THR A 82 -9.52 -7.48 -3.40
C THR A 82 -8.63 -8.19 -2.39
N LYS A 83 -7.46 -8.71 -2.77
CA LYS A 83 -6.61 -9.50 -1.90
C LYS A 83 -5.11 -9.31 -2.14
N ILE A 84 -4.33 -9.43 -1.08
CA ILE A 84 -2.87 -9.51 -1.12
C ILE A 84 -2.50 -10.87 -0.54
N MET A 85 -2.11 -11.80 -1.42
CA MET A 85 -1.66 -13.14 -1.04
C MET A 85 -0.14 -13.12 -0.83
N GLN A 86 0.30 -13.16 0.43
CA GLN A 86 1.70 -13.36 0.72
C GLN A 86 2.02 -14.86 0.63
N CYS A 87 2.77 -15.24 -0.40
CA CYS A 87 3.12 -16.62 -0.69
C CYS A 87 4.40 -17.05 0.03
N VAL A 88 5.40 -16.16 0.12
CA VAL A 88 6.71 -16.43 0.73
C VAL A 88 7.09 -15.26 1.65
N ASN A 89 7.84 -15.57 2.71
CA ASN A 89 8.36 -14.55 3.62
C ASN A 89 9.26 -13.54 2.86
N LEU A 90 9.14 -12.25 3.17
CA LEU A 90 9.82 -11.18 2.43
C LEU A 90 11.35 -11.21 2.54
N TYR A 91 11.90 -11.94 3.52
CA TYR A 91 13.34 -12.15 3.70
C TYR A 91 13.82 -13.50 3.17
N ARG A 92 13.00 -14.16 2.33
CA ARG A 92 13.33 -15.41 1.64
C ARG A 92 13.26 -15.22 0.13
N THR A 93 14.30 -15.66 -0.58
CA THR A 93 14.42 -15.49 -2.03
C THR A 93 13.38 -16.30 -2.81
N CYS A 94 13.05 -15.80 -4.00
CA CYS A 94 12.17 -16.43 -4.98
C CYS A 94 12.78 -16.34 -6.41
N TRP A 95 12.39 -17.23 -7.31
CA TRP A 95 12.82 -17.23 -8.70
C TRP A 95 11.86 -16.41 -9.59
N HIS A 96 12.00 -15.09 -9.61
CA HIS A 96 11.08 -14.22 -10.37
C HIS A 96 11.76 -13.28 -11.38
N ALA A 97 13.05 -12.96 -11.25
CA ALA A 97 13.66 -11.85 -11.98
C ALA A 97 14.32 -12.23 -13.32
N GLY A 98 14.30 -13.52 -13.69
CA GLY A 98 14.99 -14.03 -14.89
C GLY A 98 16.52 -14.01 -14.80
N ASN A 99 17.10 -13.53 -13.70
CA ASN A 99 18.53 -13.59 -13.40
C ASN A 99 18.78 -13.74 -11.89
N ARG A 100 20.00 -14.14 -11.51
CA ARG A 100 20.37 -14.35 -10.10
C ARG A 100 20.34 -13.05 -9.30
N THR A 101 20.85 -11.95 -9.85
CA THR A 101 20.96 -10.67 -9.15
C THR A 101 19.59 -10.19 -8.68
N GLY A 102 18.63 -10.02 -9.59
CA GLY A 102 17.29 -9.56 -9.24
C GLY A 102 16.56 -10.49 -8.28
N SER A 103 16.69 -11.81 -8.45
CA SER A 103 16.06 -12.81 -7.56
C SER A 103 16.69 -12.88 -6.16
N SER A 104 17.94 -12.42 -6.00
CA SER A 104 18.66 -12.45 -4.72
C SER A 104 18.76 -11.08 -4.04
N THR A 105 18.33 -10.00 -4.70
CA THR A 105 18.34 -8.65 -4.12
C THR A 105 16.96 -8.02 -4.01
N SER A 106 15.90 -8.64 -4.53
CA SER A 106 14.58 -8.00 -4.57
C SER A 106 13.41 -8.87 -4.12
N ILE A 107 12.36 -8.19 -3.64
CA ILE A 107 11.05 -8.78 -3.37
C ILE A 107 10.23 -8.74 -4.66
N GLY A 108 9.81 -9.90 -5.16
CA GLY A 108 8.92 -10.02 -6.32
C GLY A 108 7.45 -9.87 -5.94
N ILE A 109 6.76 -8.94 -6.59
CA ILE A 109 5.32 -8.71 -6.47
C ILE A 109 4.66 -8.93 -7.82
N GLU A 110 3.78 -9.92 -7.91
CA GLU A 110 2.91 -10.17 -9.05
C GLU A 110 1.61 -9.38 -8.92
N VAL A 111 1.30 -8.50 -9.87
CA VAL A 111 0.00 -7.82 -9.93
C VAL A 111 -0.93 -8.61 -10.86
N VAL A 112 -2.08 -9.03 -10.34
CA VAL A 112 -3.13 -9.70 -11.13
C VAL A 112 -3.59 -8.78 -12.25
N GLN A 113 -3.65 -9.32 -13.45
CA GLN A 113 -4.20 -8.63 -14.61
C GLN A 113 -5.72 -8.81 -14.70
N TYR A 114 -6.43 -7.73 -15.05
CA TYR A 114 -7.86 -7.73 -15.30
C TYR A 114 -8.17 -7.09 -16.65
N ASP A 115 -9.16 -7.61 -17.37
CA ASP A 115 -9.64 -6.96 -18.59
C ASP A 115 -10.46 -5.70 -18.26
N ASP A 116 -11.15 -5.72 -17.12
CA ASP A 116 -11.83 -4.57 -16.56
C ASP A 116 -10.84 -3.50 -16.09
N LYS A 117 -11.04 -2.26 -16.55
CA LYS A 117 -10.14 -1.14 -16.26
C LYS A 117 -10.17 -0.75 -14.77
N ALA A 118 -11.33 -0.78 -14.14
CA ALA A 118 -11.50 -0.35 -12.76
C ALA A 118 -10.90 -1.37 -11.78
N LEU A 119 -11.05 -2.67 -12.05
CA LEU A 119 -10.39 -3.74 -11.30
C LEU A 119 -8.87 -3.68 -11.47
N GLN A 120 -8.38 -3.45 -12.68
CA GLN A 120 -6.95 -3.30 -12.93
C GLN A 120 -6.36 -2.10 -12.17
N GLU A 121 -7.07 -0.96 -12.18
CA GLU A 121 -6.65 0.23 -11.43
C GLU A 121 -6.60 -0.04 -9.92
N LYS A 122 -7.60 -0.73 -9.37
CA LYS A 122 -7.62 -1.14 -7.95
C LYS A 122 -6.41 -2.03 -7.63
N ALA A 123 -6.10 -3.02 -8.46
CA ALA A 123 -4.95 -3.89 -8.26
C ALA A 123 -3.62 -3.11 -8.26
N TYR A 124 -3.43 -2.17 -9.20
CA TYR A 124 -2.25 -1.31 -9.21
C TYR A 124 -2.17 -0.41 -7.98
N LYS A 125 -3.27 0.20 -7.55
CA LYS A 125 -3.30 1.04 -6.35
C LYS A 125 -2.97 0.23 -5.09
N ASN A 126 -3.54 -0.97 -4.93
CA ASN A 126 -3.22 -1.86 -3.82
C ASN A 126 -1.74 -2.26 -3.82
N ALA A 127 -1.17 -2.56 -5.00
CA ALA A 127 0.24 -2.86 -5.12
C ALA A 127 1.11 -1.65 -4.76
N ALA A 128 0.75 -0.44 -5.20
CA ALA A 128 1.46 0.78 -4.86
C ALA A 128 1.43 1.05 -3.34
N GLU A 129 0.29 0.88 -2.67
CA GLU A 129 0.18 1.02 -1.21
C GLU A 129 1.03 -0.01 -0.46
N LEU A 130 1.03 -1.26 -0.92
CA LEU A 130 1.91 -2.29 -0.37
C LEU A 130 3.39 -1.92 -0.53
N VAL A 131 3.78 -1.39 -1.69
CA VAL A 131 5.17 -0.95 -1.93
C VAL A 131 5.56 0.21 -1.02
N LYS A 132 4.65 1.18 -0.77
CA LYS A 132 4.90 2.25 0.22
C LYS A 132 5.18 1.68 1.60
N ILE A 133 4.39 0.71 2.05
CA ILE A 133 4.60 0.02 3.33
C ILE A 133 5.97 -0.67 3.36
N ILE A 134 6.33 -1.40 2.29
CA ILE A 134 7.63 -2.08 2.19
C ILE A 134 8.78 -1.07 2.27
N LEU A 135 8.73 0.04 1.52
CA LEU A 135 9.75 1.10 1.56
C LEU A 135 9.83 1.76 2.95
N ALA A 136 8.69 1.92 3.62
CA ALA A 136 8.61 2.55 4.93
C ALA A 136 9.15 1.63 6.04
N GLU A 137 8.86 0.33 6.02
CA GLU A 137 9.16 -0.58 7.13
C GLU A 137 10.43 -1.41 6.90
N ILE A 138 10.79 -1.72 5.64
CA ILE A 138 12.02 -2.45 5.29
C ILE A 138 13.07 -1.46 4.77
N LYS A 139 13.80 -0.83 5.69
CA LYS A 139 14.70 0.30 5.39
C LYS A 139 15.81 0.00 4.37
N THR A 140 16.16 -1.27 4.16
CA THR A 140 17.15 -1.70 3.16
C THR A 140 16.60 -1.59 1.74
N VAL A 141 15.29 -1.64 1.54
CA VAL A 141 14.64 -1.46 0.25
C VAL A 141 14.68 0.02 -0.13
N LYS A 142 15.39 0.35 -1.21
CA LYS A 142 15.59 1.74 -1.66
C LYS A 142 15.01 2.06 -3.04
N LYS A 143 14.68 1.05 -3.83
CA LYS A 143 14.20 1.25 -5.21
C LYS A 143 13.10 0.26 -5.60
N VAL A 144 12.28 0.69 -6.53
CA VAL A 144 11.21 -0.10 -7.15
C VAL A 144 11.52 -0.19 -8.63
N VAL A 145 11.60 -1.41 -9.16
CA VAL A 145 11.99 -1.67 -10.55
C VAL A 145 11.00 -2.61 -11.22
N GLN A 146 11.00 -2.60 -12.55
CA GLN A 146 10.29 -3.58 -13.37
C GLN A 146 11.09 -4.88 -13.45
N HIS A 147 10.46 -6.01 -13.76
CA HIS A 147 11.20 -7.21 -14.18
C HIS A 147 12.13 -6.90 -15.36
N ASN A 148 11.67 -6.11 -16.33
CA ASN A 148 12.45 -5.69 -17.49
C ASN A 148 13.85 -5.15 -17.15
N TYR A 149 14.00 -4.45 -16.02
CA TYR A 149 15.29 -3.92 -15.55
C TYR A 149 16.34 -5.02 -15.34
N TRP A 150 15.91 -6.24 -14.97
CA TRP A 150 16.80 -7.35 -14.67
C TRP A 150 17.17 -8.18 -15.90
N SER A 151 16.19 -8.52 -16.73
CA SER A 151 16.37 -9.53 -17.79
C SER A 151 15.98 -9.07 -19.19
N GLY A 152 15.43 -7.86 -19.33
CA GLY A 152 14.84 -7.39 -20.59
C GLY A 152 13.46 -7.98 -20.89
N LYS A 153 12.91 -8.89 -20.06
CA LYS A 153 11.53 -9.39 -20.23
C LYS A 153 10.56 -8.21 -20.34
N ASN A 154 9.60 -8.25 -21.27
CA ASN A 154 8.55 -7.24 -21.36
C ASN A 154 7.51 -7.40 -20.22
N CYS A 155 7.92 -7.11 -19.00
CA CYS A 155 7.12 -7.27 -17.78
C CYS A 155 7.48 -6.15 -16.79
N PRO A 156 6.50 -5.48 -16.16
CA PRO A 156 5.04 -5.69 -16.22
C PRO A 156 4.44 -5.27 -17.59
N SER A 157 3.74 -6.19 -18.26
CA SER A 157 3.44 -6.08 -19.70
C SER A 157 2.43 -4.97 -20.04
N LYS A 158 1.33 -4.84 -19.29
CA LYS A 158 0.31 -3.79 -19.46
C LYS A 158 0.85 -2.41 -19.12
N LEU A 159 1.57 -2.24 -18.01
CA LEU A 159 2.20 -0.96 -17.66
C LEU A 159 3.23 -0.51 -18.71
N ARG A 160 3.97 -1.44 -19.30
CA ARG A 160 4.92 -1.15 -20.40
C ARG A 160 4.20 -0.85 -21.72
N ALA A 161 3.10 -1.54 -21.99
CA ALA A 161 2.25 -1.32 -23.16
C ALA A 161 1.31 -0.10 -23.03
N LYS A 162 1.39 0.65 -21.92
CA LYS A 162 0.51 1.81 -21.65
C LYS A 162 -0.98 1.46 -21.67
N TRP A 163 -1.32 0.24 -21.25
CA TRP A 163 -2.67 -0.31 -21.37
C TRP A 163 -3.71 0.59 -20.71
N LYS A 164 -4.69 1.04 -21.49
CA LYS A 164 -5.77 1.95 -21.08
C LYS A 164 -5.29 3.23 -20.36
N GLY A 165 -4.07 3.69 -20.66
CA GLY A 165 -3.45 4.90 -20.11
C GLY A 165 -2.61 4.68 -18.85
N TYR A 166 -2.51 3.45 -18.32
CA TYR A 166 -1.63 3.17 -17.18
C TYR A 166 -0.21 2.89 -17.64
N THR A 167 0.74 3.69 -17.13
CA THR A 167 2.16 3.59 -17.46
C THR A 167 2.98 3.23 -16.22
N TRP A 168 4.23 2.81 -16.44
CA TRP A 168 5.19 2.65 -15.34
C TRP A 168 5.33 3.93 -14.51
N ASP A 169 5.44 5.09 -15.17
CA ASP A 169 5.59 6.39 -14.48
C ASP A 169 4.38 6.72 -13.63
N TRP A 170 3.17 6.43 -14.13
CA TRP A 170 1.94 6.56 -13.35
C TRP A 170 1.97 5.69 -12.10
N PHE A 171 2.39 4.43 -12.21
CA PHE A 171 2.51 3.52 -11.07
C PHE A 171 3.56 4.02 -10.06
N THR A 172 4.75 4.40 -10.52
CA THR A 172 5.80 4.94 -9.62
C THR A 172 5.39 6.26 -8.98
N ASN A 173 4.62 7.10 -9.67
CA ASN A 173 4.05 8.30 -9.08
C ASN A 173 3.09 7.96 -7.93
N LEU A 174 2.27 6.90 -8.05
CA LEU A 174 1.48 6.44 -6.92
C LEU A 174 2.36 6.06 -5.73
N VAL A 175 3.43 5.30 -5.96
CA VAL A 175 4.35 4.84 -4.90
C VAL A 175 5.07 6.01 -4.21
N TYR A 176 5.67 6.92 -4.98
CA TYR A 176 6.54 7.96 -4.45
C TYR A 176 5.81 9.27 -4.12
N SER A 177 4.54 9.42 -4.54
CA SER A 177 3.75 10.57 -4.14
C SER A 177 3.61 10.60 -2.63
N LYS A 178 3.95 11.74 -2.03
CA LYS A 178 3.55 12.05 -0.66
C LYS A 178 2.03 12.17 -0.67
N GLU A 179 1.35 11.58 0.32
CA GLU A 179 -0.09 11.76 0.48
C GLU A 179 -0.40 13.24 0.50
N LYS A 180 -1.13 13.71 -0.52
CA LYS A 180 -1.61 15.09 -0.59
C LYS A 180 -2.88 15.15 0.23
N TYR A 181 -2.75 15.60 1.47
CA TYR A 181 -3.93 15.91 2.26
C TYR A 181 -4.48 17.27 1.88
N VAL A 182 -5.78 17.33 1.68
CA VAL A 182 -6.49 18.58 1.39
C VAL A 182 -6.96 19.18 2.71
N GLN A 183 -6.79 20.48 2.89
CA GLN A 183 -7.38 21.22 4.00
C GLN A 183 -8.72 21.79 3.55
N LEU A 184 -9.64 22.01 4.48
CA LEU A 184 -10.80 22.86 4.21
C LEU A 184 -10.34 24.29 3.87
N LYS A 185 -11.11 24.99 3.04
CA LYS A 185 -10.74 26.32 2.55
C LYS A 185 -11.01 27.38 3.61
N ASN A 186 -10.24 28.47 3.59
CA ASN A 186 -10.52 29.62 4.44
C ASN A 186 -11.94 30.13 4.18
N GLY A 187 -12.69 30.38 5.25
CA GLY A 187 -14.08 30.79 5.16
C GLY A 187 -15.09 29.66 4.99
N ASP A 188 -14.67 28.38 4.98
CA ASP A 188 -15.62 27.28 5.17
C ASP A 188 -16.19 27.33 6.61
N TYR A 189 -17.48 27.07 6.79
CA TYR A 189 -18.15 26.95 8.09
C TYR A 189 -19.45 26.12 7.95
N ASN A 190 -20.06 25.76 9.08
CA ASN A 190 -21.32 25.00 9.17
C ASN A 190 -21.30 23.67 8.40
N LYS A 191 -20.16 22.97 8.42
CA LYS A 191 -20.04 21.62 7.83
C LYS A 191 -20.07 20.58 8.94
N LYS A 192 -20.46 19.35 8.61
CA LYS A 192 -20.26 18.20 9.49
C LYS A 192 -19.09 17.37 8.99
N ALA A 193 -18.30 16.82 9.90
CA ALA A 193 -17.22 15.91 9.56
C ALA A 193 -17.17 14.75 10.55
N ILE A 194 -16.65 13.63 10.08
CA ILE A 194 -16.30 12.46 10.89
C ILE A 194 -14.78 12.41 11.06
N VAL A 195 -14.33 12.11 12.28
CA VAL A 195 -12.92 11.86 12.58
C VAL A 195 -12.53 10.49 12.02
N ILE A 196 -11.50 10.45 11.18
CA ILE A 196 -11.04 9.23 10.48
C ILE A 196 -9.65 8.78 10.94
N THR A 197 -9.09 9.44 11.96
CA THR A 197 -7.82 9.07 12.59
C THR A 197 -8.10 8.45 13.96
N PRO A 198 -7.30 7.46 14.42
CA PRO A 198 -7.46 6.88 15.75
C PRO A 198 -7.43 7.91 16.89
N THR A 199 -6.74 9.04 16.68
CA THR A 199 -6.72 10.15 17.62
C THR A 199 -6.56 11.48 16.88
N LEU A 200 -7.41 12.45 17.23
CA LEU A 200 -7.32 13.84 16.79
C LEU A 200 -7.23 14.77 17.99
N ASN A 201 -6.11 15.49 18.13
CA ASN A 201 -5.93 16.44 19.21
C ASN A 201 -6.71 17.73 18.94
N VAL A 202 -7.53 18.12 19.90
CA VAL A 202 -8.21 19.41 19.95
C VAL A 202 -7.33 20.39 20.74
N ARG A 203 -7.25 21.62 20.24
CA ARG A 203 -6.42 22.68 20.80
C ARG A 203 -7.30 23.83 21.29
N LYS A 204 -6.82 24.56 22.31
CA LYS A 204 -7.49 25.77 22.83
C LYS A 204 -7.47 26.96 21.89
N SER A 205 -6.56 26.96 20.91
CA SER A 205 -6.43 28.02 19.91
C SER A 205 -5.87 27.47 18.60
N ARG A 206 -6.08 28.22 17.51
CA ARG A 206 -5.35 28.01 16.25
C ARG A 206 -3.85 28.23 16.47
N PRO A 207 -2.99 27.71 15.58
CA PRO A 207 -1.57 28.02 15.61
C PRO A 207 -1.33 29.53 15.45
N ASP A 208 -0.26 30.02 16.05
CA ASP A 208 0.17 31.39 15.85
C ASP A 208 0.75 31.62 14.43
N LYS A 209 1.15 32.87 14.14
CA LYS A 209 1.74 33.26 12.84
C LYS A 209 3.01 32.49 12.47
N ASN A 210 3.70 31.89 13.44
CA ASN A 210 4.90 31.09 13.24
C ASN A 210 4.59 29.58 13.19
N GLY A 211 3.31 29.20 13.25
CA GLY A 211 2.86 27.81 13.25
C GLY A 211 2.97 27.11 14.61
N LYS A 212 3.25 27.84 15.71
CA LYS A 212 3.28 27.24 17.05
C LYS A 212 1.86 26.82 17.44
N LEU A 213 1.69 25.53 17.73
CA LEU A 213 0.38 24.97 18.06
C LEU A 213 -0.15 25.53 19.39
N GLY A 214 -1.46 25.74 19.45
CA GLY A 214 -2.16 26.05 20.69
C GLY A 214 -2.01 24.94 21.73
N LYS A 215 -2.29 25.28 23.00
CA LYS A 215 -2.27 24.30 24.10
C LYS A 215 -3.24 23.16 23.78
N TYR A 216 -2.80 21.93 24.04
CA TYR A 216 -3.70 20.77 24.01
C TYR A 216 -4.86 20.98 24.98
N ASP A 217 -6.05 20.51 24.59
CA ASP A 217 -7.22 20.53 25.45
C ASP A 217 -7.74 19.12 25.71
N PHE A 218 -8.27 18.49 24.66
CA PHE A 218 -8.76 17.11 24.69
C PHE A 218 -8.49 16.41 23.35
N LYS A 219 -8.93 15.16 23.21
CA LYS A 219 -8.78 14.39 21.97
C LYS A 219 -10.11 13.78 21.56
N LEU A 220 -10.31 13.71 20.26
CA LEU A 220 -11.38 12.96 19.61
C LEU A 220 -10.85 11.61 19.13
N LYS A 221 -11.72 10.62 19.07
CA LYS A 221 -11.44 9.27 18.56
C LYS A 221 -12.02 9.10 17.16
N GLU A 222 -11.53 8.08 16.47
CA GLU A 222 -12.10 7.68 15.17
C GLU A 222 -13.60 7.40 15.31
N GLY A 223 -14.39 7.93 14.37
CA GLY A 223 -15.84 7.82 14.35
C GLY A 223 -16.59 8.98 15.00
N ASP A 224 -15.92 9.85 15.78
CA ASP A 224 -16.58 11.00 16.37
C ASP A 224 -17.08 11.96 15.28
N ILE A 225 -18.32 12.43 15.42
CA ILE A 225 -18.92 13.44 14.54
C ILE A 225 -18.70 14.81 15.16
N ILE A 226 -18.22 15.74 14.34
CA ILE A 226 -17.94 17.12 14.75
C ILE A 226 -18.67 18.12 13.85
N GLU A 227 -19.12 19.20 14.47
CA GLU A 227 -19.56 20.39 13.74
C GLU A 227 -18.36 21.30 13.50
N VAL A 228 -18.06 21.52 12.21
CA VAL A 228 -16.95 22.33 11.73
C VAL A 228 -17.44 23.76 11.58
N GLY A 229 -16.93 24.63 12.44
CA GLY A 229 -17.09 26.07 12.36
C GLY A 229 -16.13 26.74 11.40
N TYR A 230 -15.80 28.00 11.69
CA TYR A 230 -15.00 28.82 10.80
C TYR A 230 -13.59 28.25 10.59
N VAL A 231 -13.27 27.98 9.33
CA VAL A 231 -11.96 27.51 8.88
C VAL A 231 -11.06 28.69 8.54
N LEU A 232 -9.87 28.69 9.14
CA LEU A 232 -8.81 29.62 8.85
C LEU A 232 -7.46 28.91 8.85
N ASN A 233 -6.73 29.02 7.74
CA ASN A 233 -5.41 28.46 7.50
C ASN A 233 -5.33 26.94 7.79
N GLY A 234 -6.36 26.20 7.37
CA GLY A 234 -6.46 24.76 7.61
C GLY A 234 -6.81 24.39 9.05
N TRP A 235 -7.32 25.32 9.86
CA TRP A 235 -7.80 25.06 11.21
C TRP A 235 -9.25 25.52 11.39
N ALA A 236 -10.10 24.62 11.84
CA ALA A 236 -11.50 24.91 12.15
C ALA A 236 -11.69 25.10 13.65
N SER A 237 -12.60 25.99 14.03
CA SER A 237 -13.27 25.86 15.33
C SER A 237 -14.24 24.68 15.28
N ILE A 238 -14.43 23.98 16.39
CA ILE A 238 -15.38 22.89 16.54
C ILE A 238 -16.14 23.02 17.85
N TRP A 239 -17.31 22.39 17.90
CA TRP A 239 -18.12 22.26 19.11
C TRP A 239 -18.43 20.79 19.34
N VAL A 240 -18.22 20.32 20.57
CA VAL A 240 -18.49 18.95 21.01
C VAL A 240 -19.07 19.01 22.40
N GLU A 241 -20.33 18.59 22.56
CA GLU A 241 -21.02 18.49 23.88
C GLU A 241 -20.99 19.79 24.71
N GLY A 242 -20.92 20.96 24.07
CA GLY A 242 -20.85 22.27 24.72
C GLY A 242 -19.44 22.85 24.86
N ASP A 243 -18.39 22.04 24.63
CA ASP A 243 -16.99 22.50 24.62
C ASP A 243 -16.57 23.02 23.23
N MET A 244 -15.83 24.12 23.22
CA MET A 244 -15.26 24.70 22.00
C MET A 244 -13.76 24.37 21.91
N GLY A 245 -13.29 24.02 20.72
CA GLY A 245 -11.86 23.89 20.46
C GLY A 245 -11.49 24.07 19.00
N TYR A 246 -10.22 23.80 18.68
CA TYR A 246 -9.68 23.94 17.33
C TYR A 246 -8.98 22.67 16.86
N ILE A 247 -9.23 22.29 15.61
CA ILE A 247 -8.62 21.12 14.98
C ILE A 247 -7.98 21.49 13.64
N ASN A 248 -7.01 20.69 13.21
CA ASN A 248 -6.49 20.73 11.86
C ASN A 248 -7.49 20.05 10.91
N THR A 249 -7.84 20.70 9.80
CA THR A 249 -8.89 20.25 8.87
C THR A 249 -8.37 19.35 7.76
N SER A 250 -7.15 18.85 7.89
CA SER A 250 -6.53 17.94 6.93
C SER A 250 -7.46 16.76 6.67
N SER A 251 -7.59 16.37 5.40
CA SER A 251 -8.19 15.12 4.98
C SER A 251 -7.43 13.88 5.49
N LYS A 252 -6.32 14.08 6.21
CA LYS A 252 -5.67 13.08 7.06
C LYS A 252 -6.48 12.72 8.30
N TYR A 253 -7.18 13.70 8.86
CA TYR A 253 -7.77 13.62 10.20
C TYR A 253 -9.29 13.54 10.18
N ILE A 254 -9.91 14.24 9.22
CA ILE A 254 -11.37 14.36 9.15
C ILE A 254 -11.85 14.15 7.71
N LYS A 255 -13.09 13.70 7.57
CA LYS A 255 -13.81 13.60 6.29
C LYS A 255 -15.17 14.28 6.43
N LEU A 256 -15.55 15.15 5.49
CA LEU A 256 -16.88 15.75 5.47
C LEU A 256 -17.96 14.68 5.32
N VAL A 257 -19.09 14.86 6.01
CA VAL A 257 -20.29 14.03 5.94
C VAL A 257 -21.49 14.83 5.46
#